data_AF-A0A4R1XPJ7-F1
#
_entry.id   AF-A0A4R1XPJ7-F1
#
_cell.length_a   1.000
_cell.length_b   1.000
_cell.length_c   1.000
_cell.angle_alpha   90.00
_cell.angle_beta   90.00
_cell.angle_gamma   90.00
#
_symmetry.space_group_name_H-M   'P 1'
#
loop_
_entity.id
_entity.type
_entity.pdbx_description
1 polymer ?
#
loop_
_entity_poly.entity_id
_entity_poly.type
_entity_poly.pdbx_seq_one_letter_code
_entity_poly.pdbx_strand_id
1 'polypeptide(L)' 'MSKTVTYKVDLNNPAVLSDTQKKRLEALAKRTDSEIDCSDIPELNANFWKNAVQNPYFKPTK' A
#
# COMPACT_ATOMS: atom_id res chain seq x y z
N MET A 1 31.88 -2.56 -9.36
CA MET A 1 31.53 -1.14 -9.56
C MET A 1 30.01 -1.04 -9.73
N SER A 2 29.26 -0.85 -8.64
CA SER A 2 27.80 -0.68 -8.71
C SER A 2 27.46 0.79 -8.99
N LYS A 3 26.68 1.06 -10.04
CA LYS A 3 26.12 2.40 -10.31
C LYS A 3 24.86 2.59 -9.47
N THR A 4 24.88 3.54 -8.55
CA THR A 4 23.69 3.95 -7.82
C THR A 4 22.82 4.81 -8.71
N VAL A 5 21.64 4.32 -9.09
CA VAL A 5 20.64 5.11 -9.82
C VAL A 5 19.84 5.91 -8.80
N THR A 6 19.84 7.23 -8.91
CA THR A 6 19.03 8.13 -8.09
C THR A 6 17.89 8.70 -8.93
N TYR A 7 16.68 8.66 -8.37
CA TYR A 7 15.46 9.14 -9.01
C TYR A 7 14.72 10.08 -8.05
N LYS A 8 14.32 11.26 -8.54
CA LYS A 8 13.51 12.24 -7.80
C LYS A 8 12.13 12.34 -8.44
N VAL A 9 11.10 12.11 -7.65
CA VAL A 9 9.70 12.29 -8.06
C VAL A 9 9.26 13.69 -7.68
N ASP A 10 8.69 14.43 -8.64
CA ASP A 10 7.95 15.66 -8.35
C ASP A 10 6.53 15.30 -7.89
N LEU A 11 6.22 15.63 -6.64
CA LEU A 11 4.92 15.33 -6.03
C LEU A 11 3.82 16.30 -6.46
N ASN A 12 4.19 17.50 -6.95
CA ASN A 12 3.21 18.49 -7.41
C ASN A 12 2.75 18.21 -8.85
N ASN A 13 3.54 17.45 -9.61
CA ASN A 13 3.22 17.06 -10.98
C ASN A 13 3.65 15.61 -11.24
N PRO A 14 2.86 14.63 -10.74
CA PRO A 14 3.19 13.22 -10.94
C PRO A 14 3.08 12.83 -12.41
N ALA A 15 3.84 11.79 -12.81
CA ALA A 15 3.78 11.26 -14.15
C ALA A 15 2.37 10.73 -14.49
N VAL A 16 1.90 11.02 -15.71
CA VAL A 16 0.62 10.52 -16.19
C VAL A 16 0.69 9.01 -16.40
N LEU A 17 -0.37 8.31 -15.98
CA LEU A 17 -0.47 6.87 -16.17
C LEU A 17 -0.54 6.51 -17.66
N SER A 18 0.25 5.53 -18.07
CA SER A 18 0.14 4.92 -19.39
C SER A 18 -1.18 4.16 -19.54
N ASP A 19 -1.60 3.92 -20.79
CA ASP A 19 -2.84 3.18 -21.05
C ASP A 19 -2.81 1.73 -20.52
N THR A 20 -1.62 1.13 -20.48
CA THR A 20 -1.43 -0.21 -19.88
C THR A 20 -1.62 -0.18 -18.37
N GLN A 21 -1.14 0.87 -17.70
CA GLN A 21 -1.35 1.06 -16.27
C GLN A 21 -2.83 1.28 -15.93
N LYS A 22 -3.53 2.11 -16.72
CA LYS A 22 -4.97 2.35 -16.55
C LYS A 22 -5.78 1.07 -16.71
N LYS A 23 -5.53 0.30 -17.78
CA LYS A 23 -6.20 -1.00 -18.00
C LYS A 23 -5.96 -1.99 -16.85
N ARG A 24 -4.75 -2.03 -16.30
CA ARG A 24 -4.43 -2.87 -15.14
C ARG A 24 -5.22 -2.45 -13.90
N LEU A 25 -5.32 -1.14 -13.64
CA LEU A 25 -6.10 -0.62 -12.51
C LEU A 25 -7.59 -0.91 -12.68
N GLU A 26 -8.15 -0.77 -13.88
CA GLU A 26 -9.55 -1.12 -14.15
C GLU A 26 -9.82 -2.61 -13.95
N ALA A 27 -8.88 -3.49 -14.34
CA ALA A 27 -8.98 -4.92 -14.10
C ALA A 27 -8.93 -5.25 -12.60
N LEU A 28 -8.06 -4.57 -11.84
CA LEU A 28 -7.99 -4.72 -10.38
C LEU A 28 -9.27 -4.22 -9.70
N ALA A 29 -9.84 -3.10 -10.15
CA ALA A 29 -11.06 -2.53 -9.58
C ALA A 29 -12.31 -3.39 -9.81
N LYS A 30 -12.31 -4.21 -10.87
CA LYS A 30 -13.40 -5.17 -11.18
C LYS A 30 -13.25 -6.50 -10.45
N ARG A 31 -12.06 -6.78 -9.91
CA ARG A 31 -11.78 -8.01 -9.18
C ARG A 31 -12.56 -8.00 -7.87
N THR A 32 -13.15 -9.13 -7.51
CA THR A 32 -13.91 -9.26 -6.26
C THR A 32 -12.99 -9.55 -5.09
N ASP A 33 -13.39 -9.14 -3.88
CA ASP A 33 -12.62 -9.39 -2.66
C ASP A 33 -12.41 -10.89 -2.39
N SER A 34 -13.34 -11.74 -2.82
CA SER A 34 -13.24 -13.21 -2.70
C SER A 34 -12.09 -13.83 -3.50
N GLU A 35 -11.55 -13.11 -4.49
CA GLU A 35 -10.41 -13.56 -5.28
C GLU A 35 -9.06 -13.15 -4.63
N ILE A 36 -9.08 -12.40 -3.53
CA ILE A 36 -7.89 -12.02 -2.78
C ILE A 36 -7.47 -13.23 -1.92
N ASP A 37 -6.28 -13.75 -2.20
CA ASP A 37 -5.67 -14.81 -1.39
C ASP A 37 -5.06 -14.17 -0.13
N CYS A 38 -5.61 -14.51 1.02
CA CYS A 38 -5.13 -14.10 2.35
C CYS A 38 -4.55 -15.29 3.13
N SER A 39 -4.21 -16.40 2.48
CA SER A 39 -3.75 -17.63 3.16
C SER A 39 -2.44 -17.45 3.94
N ASP A 40 -1.65 -16.43 3.60
CA ASP A 40 -0.41 -16.04 4.26
C ASP A 40 -0.62 -15.13 5.47
N ILE A 41 -1.77 -14.46 5.57
CA ILE A 41 -2.08 -13.47 6.61
C ILE A 41 -3.29 -13.95 7.43
N PRO A 42 -3.08 -14.50 8.64
CA PRO A 42 -4.19 -14.95 9.48
C PRO A 42 -5.07 -13.76 9.91
N GLU A 43 -6.38 -14.01 10.04
CA GLU A 43 -7.32 -13.02 10.55
C GLU A 43 -6.94 -12.54 11.96
N LEU A 44 -6.87 -11.22 12.14
CA LEU A 44 -6.57 -10.61 13.44
C LEU A 44 -7.83 -10.53 14.30
N ASN A 45 -7.85 -11.28 15.41
CA ASN A 45 -8.95 -11.27 16.36
C ASN A 45 -8.80 -10.18 17.45
N ALA A 46 -9.83 -9.98 18.27
CA ALA A 46 -9.84 -8.99 19.35
C ALA A 46 -8.71 -9.18 20.39
N ASN A 47 -8.18 -10.41 20.56
CA ASN A 47 -7.08 -10.66 21.49
C ASN A 47 -5.75 -10.13 20.96
N PHE A 48 -5.54 -10.08 19.64
CA PHE A 48 -4.35 -9.46 19.05
C PHE A 48 -4.23 -7.99 19.50
N TRP A 49 -5.34 -7.26 19.46
CA TRP A 49 -5.38 -5.83 19.78
C TRP A 49 -5.16 -5.52 21.27
N LYS A 50 -5.35 -6.48 22.18
CA LYS A 50 -5.06 -6.28 23.62
C LYS A 50 -3.59 -5.99 23.90
N ASN A 51 -2.70 -6.49 23.04
CA ASN A 51 -1.26 -6.30 23.15
C ASN A 51 -0.73 -5.23 22.17
N ALA A 52 -1.61 -4.59 21.41
CA ALA A 52 -1.20 -3.55 20.47
C ALA A 52 -0.68 -2.35 21.25
N VAL A 53 0.59 -1.99 21.01
CA VAL A 53 1.22 -0.82 21.62
C VAL A 53 0.94 0.43 20.80
N GLN A 54 0.67 1.54 21.48
CA GLN A 54 0.54 2.84 20.84
C GLN A 54 1.85 3.19 20.12
N ASN A 55 1.75 3.68 18.88
CA ASN A 55 2.92 4.09 18.12
C ASN A 55 3.67 5.21 18.90
N PRO A 56 4.94 5.00 19.31
CA PRO A 56 5.69 5.96 20.11
C PRO A 56 5.95 7.29 19.38
N TYR A 57 5.81 7.30 18.06
CA TYR A 57 5.99 8.49 17.23
C TYR A 57 4.69 9.21 16.89
N PHE A 58 3.54 8.66 17.30
CA PHE A 58 2.25 9.31 17.06
C PHE A 58 2.09 10.53 17.97
N LYS A 59 2.26 11.72 17.38
CA LYS A 59 2.02 13.01 18.03
C LYS A 59 0.73 13.61 17.48
N PRO A 60 -0.42 13.44 18.17
CA PRO A 60 -1.66 14.06 17.71
C PRO A 60 -1.51 15.59 17.78
N THR A 61 -1.57 16.26 16.63
CA THR A 61 -1.70 17.71 16.55
C THR A 61 -3.18 18.07 16.52
N LYS A 62 -3.60 18.98 17.42
CA LYS A 62 -4.95 19.54 17.47
C LYS A 62 -5.17 20.55 16.36
#